data_AF-A0A1G4V2F6-F1
#
_entry.id   AF-A0A1G4V2F6-F1
#
_cell.length_a   1.000
_cell.length_b   1.000
_cell.length_c   1.000
_cell.angle_alpha   90.00
_cell.angle_beta   90.00
_cell.angle_gamma   90.00
#
_symmetry.space_group_name_H-M   'P 1'
#
loop_
_entity.id
_entity.type
_entity.pdbx_description
1 polymer ?
#
loop_
_entity_poly.entity_id
_entity_poly.type
_entity_poly.pdbx_seq_one_letter_code
_entity_poly.pdbx_strand_id
1 'polypeptide(L)'
;MQIDPAATAWLLASTALVLLMTPGLAIFYGGMVRSTGVLNMIMMSFIAIPVVTVTWLLAGYSLAFGADAGGGLIGNLDHLGLANIDLTAVRSNVPELLFVTFQLAFAILTAALVSGAIADRARFSAWIVFLPLWTLLVYAPVAHWVWGPDGWLTTFGALDYAGGLVVEIVSGASALALALVLGPRIGFKSEPMRPHNLPFVLLGVGLLWFGWFGFNAGSAFAVDGKAAVIFLNTLVAGCLGMLGWLAVERVRDGRPTTFGAASGVVAGLVAITPSCGFVTPIGAALVGTAAGVVCSFAIGWKFRAGYDDSLDVVGVHFVGGVVGTFLIGLLAAEMVSGGPAGLFYGGGLTQLGKQSLAIVAVALFAFAVTYGIGKLITVTFGFRVTREDELAGIDFTQHAETAYAEGVHGHQHKRPGVQ
;
A
#
# COMPACT_ATOMS: atom_id res chain seq x y z
N MET A 1 26.88 17.88 -2.84
CA MET A 1 26.78 16.86 -1.77
C MET A 1 27.75 15.75 -2.09
N GLN A 2 28.32 15.08 -1.08
CA GLN A 2 29.19 13.93 -1.27
C GLN A 2 28.38 12.65 -0.99
N ILE A 3 28.67 11.58 -1.73
CA ILE A 3 28.06 10.26 -1.48
C ILE A 3 28.57 9.73 -0.13
N ASP A 4 27.64 9.34 0.74
CA ASP A 4 27.93 8.59 1.96
C ASP A 4 27.88 7.07 1.65
N PRO A 5 29.02 6.35 1.75
CA PRO A 5 29.05 4.91 1.47
C PRO A 5 28.17 4.08 2.40
N ALA A 6 28.04 4.45 3.67
CA ALA A 6 27.24 3.72 4.65
C ALA A 6 25.75 3.91 4.37
N ALA A 7 25.33 5.16 4.10
CA ALA A 7 23.96 5.45 3.69
C ALA A 7 23.62 4.76 2.36
N THR A 8 24.55 4.73 1.41
CA THR A 8 24.38 4.04 0.12
C THR A 8 24.21 2.53 0.31
N ALA A 9 25.05 1.90 1.14
CA ALA A 9 24.93 0.47 1.45
C ALA A 9 23.61 0.12 2.13
N TRP A 10 23.18 0.94 3.10
CA TRP A 10 21.90 0.78 3.77
C TRP A 10 20.73 0.94 2.81
N LEU A 11 20.79 1.91 1.89
CA LEU A 11 19.71 2.16 0.94
C LEU A 11 19.64 1.08 -0.15
N LEU A 12 20.77 0.48 -0.56
CA LEU A 12 20.79 -0.71 -1.42
C LEU A 12 20.06 -1.89 -0.75
N ALA A 13 20.40 -2.18 0.51
CA ALA A 13 19.74 -3.22 1.27
C ALA A 13 18.24 -2.92 1.46
N SER A 14 17.90 -1.68 1.84
CA SER A 14 16.53 -1.22 2.03
C SER A 14 15.71 -1.32 0.75
N THR A 15 16.29 -0.98 -0.40
CA THR A 15 15.63 -1.12 -1.72
C THR A 15 15.28 -2.59 -2.00
N ALA A 16 16.20 -3.53 -1.75
CA ALA A 16 15.93 -4.96 -1.91
C ALA A 16 14.84 -5.46 -0.94
N LEU A 17 14.86 -4.99 0.32
CA LEU A 17 13.84 -5.30 1.31
C LEU A 17 12.45 -4.82 0.88
N VAL A 18 12.34 -3.60 0.35
CA VAL A 18 11.06 -3.05 -0.12
C VAL A 18 10.58 -3.77 -1.38
N LEU A 19 11.46 -4.08 -2.33
CA LEU A 19 11.09 -4.85 -3.52
C LEU A 19 10.53 -6.23 -3.15
N LEU A 20 11.06 -6.89 -2.11
CA LEU A 20 10.55 -8.17 -1.60
C LEU A 20 9.12 -8.06 -1.04
N MET A 21 8.67 -6.87 -0.63
CA MET A 21 7.30 -6.68 -0.13
C MET A 21 6.26 -6.96 -1.20
N THR A 22 6.53 -6.73 -2.49
CA THR A 22 5.53 -6.98 -3.55
C THR A 22 5.27 -8.48 -3.76
N PRO A 23 6.29 -9.36 -3.85
CA PRO A 23 6.09 -10.80 -3.74
C PRO A 23 5.46 -11.24 -2.41
N GLY A 24 5.87 -10.62 -1.29
CA GLY A 24 5.26 -10.86 0.03
C GLY A 24 3.76 -10.56 0.04
N LEU A 25 3.35 -9.48 -0.60
CA LEU A 25 1.96 -9.08 -0.80
C LEU A 25 1.21 -10.05 -1.69
N ALA A 26 1.83 -10.48 -2.80
CA ALA A 26 1.25 -11.47 -3.71
C ALA A 26 0.92 -12.77 -2.97
N ILE A 27 1.82 -13.20 -2.08
CA ILE A 27 1.62 -14.36 -1.22
C ILE A 27 0.53 -14.06 -0.18
N PHE A 28 0.58 -12.91 0.48
CA PHE A 28 -0.40 -12.50 1.48
C PHE A 28 -1.82 -12.51 0.91
N TYR A 29 -2.06 -11.76 -0.17
CA TYR A 29 -3.35 -11.67 -0.86
C TYR A 29 -3.76 -12.98 -1.52
N GLY A 30 -2.80 -13.69 -2.14
CA GLY A 30 -3.03 -15.02 -2.68
C GLY A 30 -3.66 -15.94 -1.64
N GLY A 31 -3.10 -15.99 -0.43
CA GLY A 31 -3.62 -16.80 0.67
C GLY A 31 -5.06 -16.45 1.11
N MET A 32 -5.48 -15.19 0.91
CA MET A 32 -6.80 -14.69 1.31
C MET A 32 -7.91 -14.94 0.29
N VAL A 33 -7.58 -15.10 -0.99
CA VAL A 33 -8.57 -15.41 -2.02
C VAL A 33 -8.92 -16.90 -2.03
N ARG A 34 -9.93 -17.26 -2.82
CA ARG A 34 -10.29 -18.66 -3.07
C ARG A 34 -9.22 -19.35 -3.93
N SER A 35 -9.16 -20.67 -3.86
CA SER A 35 -8.22 -21.49 -4.63
C SER A 35 -8.36 -21.35 -6.15
N THR A 36 -9.50 -20.86 -6.65
CA THR A 36 -9.78 -20.64 -8.06
C THR A 36 -9.39 -19.24 -8.57
N GLY A 37 -8.83 -18.39 -7.70
CA GLY A 37 -8.39 -17.02 -8.02
C GLY A 37 -6.99 -16.68 -7.52
N VAL A 38 -6.25 -17.65 -6.98
CA VAL A 38 -4.95 -17.41 -6.33
C VAL A 38 -3.86 -17.06 -7.35
N LEU A 39 -3.82 -17.71 -8.51
CA LEU A 39 -2.83 -17.39 -9.55
C LEU A 39 -3.06 -15.98 -10.09
N ASN A 40 -4.31 -15.62 -10.36
CA ASN A 40 -4.66 -14.29 -10.80
C ASN A 40 -4.29 -13.25 -9.74
N MET A 41 -4.56 -13.51 -8.46
CA MET A 41 -4.21 -12.56 -7.39
C MET A 41 -2.69 -12.35 -7.27
N ILE A 42 -1.91 -13.44 -7.39
CA ILE A 42 -0.45 -13.38 -7.43
C ILE A 42 0.00 -12.59 -8.67
N MET A 43 -0.54 -12.89 -9.85
CA MET A 43 -0.19 -12.22 -11.11
C MET A 43 -0.54 -10.74 -11.10
N MET A 44 -1.69 -10.34 -10.54
CA MET A 44 -2.05 -8.93 -10.38
C MET A 44 -1.04 -8.14 -9.55
N SER A 45 -0.40 -8.78 -8.56
CA SER A 45 0.65 -8.17 -7.75
C SER A 45 2.00 -8.19 -8.48
N PHE A 46 2.40 -9.33 -9.07
CA PHE A 46 3.68 -9.47 -9.77
C PHE A 46 3.77 -8.60 -11.02
N ILE A 47 2.69 -8.46 -11.79
CA ILE A 47 2.70 -7.64 -13.01
C ILE A 47 2.89 -6.14 -12.72
N ALA A 48 2.56 -5.70 -11.50
CA ALA A 48 2.85 -4.32 -11.07
C ALA A 48 4.36 -4.03 -11.10
N ILE A 49 5.22 -5.02 -10.81
CA ILE A 49 6.69 -4.86 -10.82
C ILE A 49 7.17 -4.35 -12.20
N PRO A 50 7.05 -5.09 -13.32
CA PRO A 50 7.57 -4.63 -14.60
C PRO A 50 6.78 -3.44 -15.17
N VAL A 51 5.45 -3.40 -15.04
CA VAL A 51 4.63 -2.34 -15.64
C VAL A 51 4.89 -0.99 -14.98
N VAL A 52 4.91 -0.95 -13.64
CA VAL A 52 5.21 0.29 -12.91
C VAL A 52 6.68 0.66 -13.07
N THR A 53 7.61 -0.30 -13.12
CA THR A 53 9.03 -0.03 -13.44
C THR A 53 9.17 0.72 -14.75
N VAL A 54 8.62 0.18 -15.85
CA VAL A 54 8.72 0.86 -17.16
C VAL A 54 8.07 2.24 -17.11
N THR A 55 6.89 2.35 -16.50
CA THR A 55 6.17 3.63 -16.40
C THR A 55 6.94 4.68 -15.59
N TRP A 56 7.57 4.25 -14.50
CA TRP A 56 8.36 5.09 -13.62
C TRP A 56 9.62 5.61 -14.30
N LEU A 57 10.36 4.73 -14.96
CA LEU A 57 11.59 5.08 -15.69
C LEU A 57 11.30 6.01 -16.86
N LEU A 58 10.17 5.81 -17.56
CA LEU A 58 9.78 6.67 -18.68
C LEU A 58 9.34 8.06 -18.23
N ALA A 59 8.49 8.16 -17.19
CA ALA A 59 7.94 9.44 -16.78
C ALA A 59 7.63 9.59 -15.28
N GLY A 60 7.29 8.51 -14.58
CA GLY A 60 6.84 8.59 -13.18
C GLY A 60 7.86 9.25 -12.25
N TYR A 61 9.15 8.95 -12.39
CA TYR A 61 10.20 9.59 -11.58
C TYR A 61 10.25 11.11 -11.82
N SER A 62 10.21 11.54 -13.08
CA SER A 62 10.25 12.96 -13.44
C SER A 62 9.06 13.73 -12.85
N LEU A 63 7.85 13.17 -12.97
CA LEU A 63 6.63 13.79 -12.46
C LEU A 63 6.58 13.83 -10.93
N ALA A 64 7.18 12.85 -10.25
CA ALA A 64 7.21 12.81 -8.79
C ALA A 64 8.33 13.69 -8.19
N PHE A 65 9.53 13.67 -8.79
CA PHE A 65 10.75 14.15 -8.14
C PHE A 65 11.58 15.13 -8.97
N GLY A 66 11.16 15.44 -10.20
CA GLY A 66 11.72 16.56 -10.98
C GLY A 66 11.35 17.91 -10.38
N ALA A 67 11.93 18.98 -10.94
CA ALA A 67 11.65 20.34 -10.49
C ALA A 67 10.16 20.66 -10.67
N ASP A 68 9.59 21.45 -9.74
CA ASP A 68 8.16 21.79 -9.80
C ASP A 68 7.81 22.54 -11.09
N ALA A 69 6.71 22.13 -11.70
CA ALA A 69 6.09 22.79 -12.86
C ALA A 69 4.61 23.09 -12.65
N GLY A 70 4.08 22.87 -11.44
CA GLY A 70 2.65 22.94 -11.15
C GLY A 70 2.28 23.78 -9.93
N GLY A 71 3.21 24.54 -9.34
CA GLY A 71 2.96 25.25 -8.09
C GLY A 71 2.86 24.29 -6.90
N GLY A 72 3.70 23.26 -6.90
CA GLY A 72 3.76 22.16 -5.94
C GLY A 72 2.84 20.99 -6.26
N LEU A 73 2.22 20.97 -7.45
CA LEU A 73 1.27 19.95 -7.86
C LEU A 73 1.87 18.82 -8.70
N ILE A 74 2.93 19.08 -9.47
CA ILE A 74 3.56 18.06 -10.32
C ILE A 74 4.97 18.50 -10.72
N GLY A 75 5.88 17.53 -10.82
CA GLY A 75 7.20 17.72 -11.38
C GLY A 75 7.18 17.91 -12.90
N ASN A 76 8.23 18.49 -13.42
CA ASN A 76 8.44 18.69 -14.84
C ASN A 76 8.85 17.39 -15.57
N LEU A 77 9.23 17.51 -16.83
CA LEU A 77 9.59 16.39 -17.71
C LEU A 77 11.11 16.28 -17.98
N ASP A 78 11.95 16.97 -17.20
CA ASP A 78 13.40 17.03 -17.44
C ASP A 78 14.11 15.69 -17.22
N HIS A 79 13.50 14.77 -16.46
CA HIS A 79 14.00 13.42 -16.21
C HIS A 79 13.19 12.33 -16.93
N LEU A 80 12.50 12.68 -18.02
CA LEU A 80 11.89 11.67 -18.92
C LEU A 80 12.95 10.66 -19.37
N GLY A 81 12.65 9.37 -19.23
CA GLY A 81 13.60 8.30 -19.54
C GLY A 81 14.86 8.31 -18.68
N LEU A 82 14.79 8.90 -17.47
CA LEU A 82 15.94 9.19 -16.59
C LEU A 82 16.98 10.13 -17.23
N ALA A 83 16.57 10.99 -18.16
CA ALA A 83 17.44 12.02 -18.72
C ALA A 83 18.05 12.91 -17.61
N ASN A 84 19.26 13.41 -17.86
CA ASN A 84 19.98 14.32 -16.95
C ASN A 84 20.30 13.73 -15.56
N ILE A 85 20.30 12.41 -15.40
CA ILE A 85 20.78 11.71 -14.19
C ILE A 85 21.99 10.87 -14.57
N ASP A 86 23.19 11.37 -14.28
CA ASP A 86 24.44 10.65 -14.52
C ASP A 86 24.90 9.84 -13.28
N LEU A 87 26.00 9.10 -13.43
CA LEU A 87 26.56 8.25 -12.35
C LEU A 87 27.08 9.05 -11.15
N THR A 88 27.26 10.36 -11.31
CA THR A 88 27.75 11.27 -10.27
C THR A 88 26.64 12.09 -9.62
N ALA A 89 25.41 11.99 -10.12
CA ALA A 89 24.25 12.66 -9.57
C ALA A 89 23.95 12.17 -8.14
N VAL A 90 23.71 13.12 -7.23
CA VAL A 90 23.53 12.85 -5.79
C VAL A 90 22.24 13.49 -5.30
N ARG A 91 21.43 12.70 -4.60
CA ARG A 91 20.22 13.15 -3.89
C ARG A 91 20.24 12.57 -2.49
N SER A 92 20.00 13.40 -1.46
CA SER A 92 20.02 12.95 -0.05
C SER A 92 21.30 12.17 0.35
N ASN A 93 22.47 12.65 -0.09
CA ASN A 93 23.79 12.02 0.14
C ASN A 93 23.96 10.58 -0.40
N VAL A 94 23.08 10.12 -1.29
CA VAL A 94 23.18 8.84 -1.98
C VAL A 94 23.17 9.04 -3.51
N PRO A 95 23.64 8.07 -4.31
CA PRO A 95 23.51 8.14 -5.77
C PRO A 95 22.04 8.31 -6.18
N GLU A 96 21.76 9.26 -7.08
CA GLU A 96 20.39 9.57 -7.46
C GLU A 96 19.68 8.38 -8.14
N LEU A 97 20.39 7.56 -8.92
CA LEU A 97 19.85 6.31 -9.46
C LEU A 97 19.40 5.32 -8.38
N LEU A 98 20.06 5.31 -7.21
CA LEU A 98 19.62 4.49 -6.09
C LEU A 98 18.36 5.07 -5.44
N PHE A 99 18.27 6.40 -5.32
CA PHE A 99 17.05 7.07 -4.87
C PHE A 99 15.87 6.79 -5.83
N VAL A 100 16.09 6.85 -7.16
CA VAL A 100 15.12 6.49 -8.20
C VAL A 100 14.57 5.09 -7.96
N THR A 101 15.47 4.13 -7.71
CA THR A 101 15.11 2.71 -7.54
C THR A 101 14.43 2.45 -6.19
N PHE A 102 14.87 3.10 -5.12
CA PHE A 102 14.22 3.03 -3.81
C PHE A 102 12.78 3.52 -3.90
N GLN A 103 12.55 4.71 -4.48
CA GLN A 103 11.22 5.28 -4.65
C GLN A 103 10.33 4.47 -5.61
N LEU A 104 10.93 3.90 -6.67
CA LEU A 104 10.23 2.96 -7.55
C LEU A 104 9.62 1.79 -6.77
N ALA A 105 10.33 1.25 -5.77
CA ALA A 105 9.84 0.12 -5.00
C ALA A 105 8.54 0.46 -4.22
N PHE A 106 8.40 1.71 -3.76
CA PHE A 106 7.17 2.21 -3.13
C PHE A 106 6.04 2.34 -4.16
N ALA A 107 6.34 2.87 -5.36
CA ALA A 107 5.36 2.98 -6.44
C ALA A 107 4.79 1.61 -6.84
N ILE A 108 5.67 0.62 -7.02
CA ILE A 108 5.29 -0.77 -7.34
C ILE A 108 4.38 -1.33 -6.26
N LEU A 109 4.81 -1.25 -4.99
CA LEU A 109 4.06 -1.81 -3.87
C LEU A 109 2.68 -1.14 -3.75
N THR A 110 2.61 0.19 -3.89
CA THR A 110 1.36 0.94 -3.77
C THR A 110 0.36 0.53 -4.87
N ALA A 111 0.82 0.38 -6.10
CA ALA A 111 -0.03 -0.07 -7.19
C ALA A 111 -0.51 -1.52 -6.96
N ALA A 112 0.36 -2.40 -6.46
CA ALA A 112 0.00 -3.78 -6.13
C ALA A 112 -1.05 -3.86 -5.00
N LEU A 113 -0.98 -3.00 -3.98
CA LEU A 113 -1.96 -2.94 -2.87
C LEU A 113 -3.39 -2.73 -3.37
N VAL A 114 -3.59 -1.86 -4.36
CA VAL A 114 -4.92 -1.55 -4.93
C VAL A 114 -5.62 -2.80 -5.48
N SER A 115 -4.86 -3.78 -5.97
CA SER A 115 -5.42 -5.02 -6.55
C SER A 115 -6.25 -5.82 -5.54
N GLY A 116 -5.93 -5.74 -4.24
CA GLY A 116 -6.62 -6.50 -3.20
C GLY A 116 -8.11 -6.15 -3.08
N ALA A 117 -8.52 -4.93 -3.41
CA ALA A 117 -9.94 -4.55 -3.33
C ALA A 117 -10.78 -5.16 -4.45
N ILE A 118 -10.17 -5.48 -5.59
CA ILE A 118 -10.84 -5.92 -6.83
C ILE A 118 -10.61 -7.40 -7.17
N ALA A 119 -10.12 -8.18 -6.20
CA ALA A 119 -9.88 -9.61 -6.34
C ALA A 119 -11.10 -10.38 -6.89
N ASP A 120 -10.81 -11.49 -7.58
CA ASP A 120 -11.77 -12.43 -8.22
C ASP A 120 -12.68 -11.85 -9.31
N ARG A 121 -12.62 -10.55 -9.64
CA ARG A 121 -13.56 -9.95 -10.62
C ARG A 121 -12.98 -8.94 -11.59
N ALA A 122 -11.75 -8.48 -11.39
CA ALA A 122 -11.10 -7.58 -12.33
C ALA A 122 -10.53 -8.35 -13.53
N ARG A 123 -10.79 -7.87 -14.75
CA ARG A 123 -10.16 -8.38 -15.96
C ARG A 123 -8.67 -8.03 -15.95
N PHE A 124 -7.81 -9.02 -16.20
CA PHE A 124 -6.35 -8.84 -16.10
C PHE A 124 -5.79 -7.84 -17.13
N SER A 125 -6.30 -7.84 -18.37
CA SER A 125 -5.88 -6.87 -19.38
C SER A 125 -6.25 -5.43 -19.03
N ALA A 126 -7.42 -5.22 -18.41
CA ALA A 126 -7.82 -3.91 -17.92
C ALA A 126 -6.95 -3.43 -16.74
N TRP A 127 -6.51 -4.35 -15.88
CA TRP A 127 -5.55 -4.07 -14.82
C TRP A 127 -4.19 -3.61 -15.38
N ILE A 128 -3.68 -4.26 -16.44
CA ILE A 128 -2.43 -3.83 -17.10
C ILE A 128 -2.53 -2.40 -17.63
N VAL A 129 -3.69 -2.00 -18.18
CA VAL A 129 -3.92 -0.61 -18.67
C VAL A 129 -4.09 0.36 -17.51
N PHE A 130 -4.73 -0.07 -16.43
CA PHE A 130 -4.92 0.75 -15.24
C PHE A 130 -3.60 1.17 -14.58
N LEU A 131 -2.66 0.24 -14.42
CA LEU A 131 -1.38 0.45 -13.73
C LEU A 131 -0.59 1.70 -14.20
N PRO A 132 -0.26 1.87 -15.51
CA PRO A 132 0.50 3.03 -15.96
C PRO A 132 -0.28 4.33 -15.80
N LEU A 133 -1.58 4.32 -16.11
CA LEU A 133 -2.44 5.51 -15.97
C LEU A 133 -2.52 5.96 -14.51
N TRP A 134 -2.76 5.03 -13.60
CA TRP A 134 -2.84 5.30 -12.17
C TRP A 134 -1.49 5.75 -11.61
N THR A 135 -0.39 5.13 -12.03
CA THR A 135 0.97 5.53 -11.60
C THR A 135 1.27 6.98 -11.98
N LEU A 136 0.93 7.42 -13.19
CA LEU A 136 1.23 8.76 -13.67
C LEU A 136 0.25 9.83 -13.19
N LEU A 137 -1.03 9.48 -13.03
CA LEU A 137 -2.10 10.45 -12.74
C LEU A 137 -2.50 10.50 -11.26
N VAL A 138 -2.15 9.49 -10.47
CA VAL A 138 -2.49 9.42 -9.03
C VAL A 138 -1.23 9.38 -8.19
N TYR A 139 -0.40 8.35 -8.37
CA TYR A 139 0.75 8.13 -7.50
C TYR A 139 1.81 9.22 -7.65
N ALA A 140 2.29 9.49 -8.87
CA ALA A 140 3.36 10.47 -9.09
C ALA A 140 2.98 11.90 -8.64
N PRO A 141 1.76 12.42 -8.91
CA PRO A 141 1.33 13.72 -8.37
C PRO A 141 1.32 13.74 -6.85
N VAL A 142 0.75 12.73 -6.17
CA VAL A 142 0.73 12.72 -4.69
C VAL A 142 2.13 12.57 -4.10
N ALA A 143 3.00 11.77 -4.71
CA ALA A 143 4.41 11.68 -4.33
C ALA A 143 5.10 13.05 -4.46
N HIS A 144 4.81 13.81 -5.53
CA HIS A 144 5.31 15.17 -5.67
C HIS A 144 4.78 16.10 -4.56
N TRP A 145 3.48 16.03 -4.25
CA TRP A 145 2.88 16.89 -3.23
C TRP A 145 3.53 16.73 -1.84
N VAL A 146 3.86 15.48 -1.49
CA VAL A 146 4.25 15.09 -0.12
C VAL A 146 5.75 14.90 0.06
N TRP A 147 6.47 14.47 -0.98
CA TRP A 147 7.91 14.19 -0.92
C TRP A 147 8.74 15.02 -1.90
N GLY A 148 8.10 15.71 -2.84
CA GLY A 148 8.77 16.73 -3.63
C GLY A 148 9.20 17.89 -2.73
N PRO A 149 10.41 18.46 -2.93
CA PRO A 149 10.91 19.56 -2.10
C PRO A 149 9.98 20.79 -2.15
N ASP A 150 9.40 21.05 -3.32
CA ASP A 150 8.46 22.15 -3.57
C ASP A 150 6.98 21.68 -3.58
N GLY A 151 6.73 20.44 -3.19
CA GLY A 151 5.39 19.86 -3.11
C GLY A 151 4.50 20.64 -2.15
N TRP A 152 3.25 20.93 -2.53
CA TRP A 152 2.42 21.84 -1.74
C TRP A 152 2.12 21.32 -0.33
N LEU A 153 2.02 20.01 -0.12
CA LEU A 153 1.84 19.42 1.23
C LEU A 153 3.13 19.46 2.04
N THR A 154 4.27 19.25 1.40
CA THR A 154 5.60 19.44 1.99
C THR A 154 5.75 20.89 2.48
N THR A 155 5.49 21.87 1.61
CA THR A 155 5.59 23.31 1.95
C THR A 155 4.56 23.73 2.98
N PHE A 156 3.36 23.15 2.95
CA PHE A 156 2.34 23.37 3.98
C PHE A 156 2.76 22.82 5.36
N GLY A 157 3.74 21.91 5.39
CA GLY A 157 4.28 21.28 6.60
C GLY A 157 3.45 20.10 7.09
N ALA A 158 2.76 19.42 6.18
CA ALA A 158 2.26 18.09 6.46
C ALA A 158 3.46 17.13 6.61
N LEU A 159 3.34 16.18 7.52
CA LEU A 159 4.40 15.22 7.84
C LEU A 159 4.00 13.84 7.36
N ASP A 160 4.89 13.21 6.59
CA ASP A 160 4.75 11.82 6.17
C ASP A 160 6.15 11.22 5.94
N TYR A 161 6.61 10.42 6.90
CA TYR A 161 7.99 9.96 6.91
C TYR A 161 8.30 8.94 5.82
N ALA A 162 7.44 7.91 5.70
CA ALA A 162 7.65 6.79 4.78
C ALA A 162 6.41 6.46 3.92
N GLY A 163 5.32 7.23 3.97
CA GLY A 163 4.24 7.12 2.98
C GLY A 163 2.87 6.74 3.50
N GLY A 164 2.46 7.21 4.68
CA GLY A 164 1.07 7.05 5.11
C GLY A 164 0.08 7.80 4.21
N LEU A 165 0.48 8.94 3.65
CA LEU A 165 -0.29 9.63 2.61
C LEU A 165 -0.04 8.98 1.25
N VAL A 166 1.23 8.90 0.84
CA VAL A 166 1.63 8.54 -0.55
C VAL A 166 1.38 7.07 -0.90
N VAL A 167 1.45 6.17 0.08
CA VAL A 167 1.25 4.73 -0.12
C VAL A 167 -0.08 4.28 0.46
N GLU A 168 -0.30 4.49 1.76
CA GLU A 168 -1.41 3.84 2.46
C GLU A 168 -2.77 4.48 2.15
N ILE A 169 -2.88 5.80 2.30
CA ILE A 169 -4.12 6.53 1.99
C ILE A 169 -4.38 6.54 0.49
N VAL A 170 -3.36 6.73 -0.34
CA VAL A 170 -3.48 6.67 -1.82
C VAL A 170 -3.99 5.30 -2.27
N SER A 171 -3.36 4.20 -1.85
CA SER A 171 -3.80 2.86 -2.25
C SER A 171 -5.17 2.53 -1.69
N GLY A 172 -5.44 2.86 -0.42
CA GLY A 172 -6.71 2.61 0.24
C GLY A 172 -7.89 3.39 -0.34
N ALA A 173 -7.70 4.67 -0.69
CA ALA A 173 -8.73 5.48 -1.35
C ALA A 173 -8.97 5.02 -2.80
N SER A 174 -7.90 4.63 -3.50
CA SER A 174 -7.96 4.05 -4.85
C SER A 174 -8.68 2.70 -4.84
N ALA A 175 -8.40 1.86 -3.85
CA ALA A 175 -9.08 0.60 -3.60
C ALA A 175 -10.59 0.79 -3.38
N LEU A 176 -11.00 1.77 -2.57
CA LEU A 176 -12.41 2.11 -2.38
C LEU A 176 -13.05 2.55 -3.70
N ALA A 177 -12.38 3.42 -4.47
CA ALA A 177 -12.87 3.87 -5.77
C ALA A 177 -13.11 2.69 -6.72
N LEU A 178 -12.15 1.77 -6.86
CA LEU A 178 -12.30 0.61 -7.74
C LEU A 178 -13.33 -0.41 -7.22
N ALA A 179 -13.43 -0.61 -5.90
CA ALA A 179 -14.46 -1.46 -5.32
C ALA A 179 -15.88 -0.96 -5.68
N LEU A 180 -16.07 0.37 -5.74
CA LEU A 180 -17.33 0.99 -6.17
C LEU A 180 -17.54 0.92 -7.69
N VAL A 181 -16.48 1.07 -8.49
CA VAL A 181 -16.56 0.98 -9.96
C VAL A 181 -16.94 -0.44 -10.40
N LEU A 182 -16.27 -1.46 -9.86
CA LEU A 182 -16.52 -2.86 -10.23
C LEU A 182 -17.76 -3.44 -9.53
N GLY A 183 -18.13 -2.88 -8.38
CA GLY A 183 -19.21 -3.37 -7.54
C GLY A 183 -18.86 -4.69 -6.82
N PRO A 184 -19.82 -5.24 -6.04
CA PRO A 184 -19.60 -6.44 -5.23
C PRO A 184 -19.38 -7.72 -6.05
N ARG A 185 -18.55 -8.64 -5.54
CA ARG A 185 -18.46 -10.02 -6.08
C ARG A 185 -19.80 -10.73 -5.95
N ILE A 186 -20.05 -11.68 -6.86
CA ILE A 186 -21.17 -12.61 -6.75
C ILE A 186 -21.02 -13.39 -5.43
N GLY A 187 -22.09 -13.48 -4.66
CA GLY A 187 -22.07 -14.11 -3.34
C GLY A 187 -21.72 -13.16 -2.19
N PHE A 188 -21.37 -11.89 -2.43
CA PHE A 188 -21.08 -10.95 -1.34
C PHE A 188 -22.29 -10.83 -0.38
N LYS A 189 -22.05 -10.99 0.93
CA LYS A 189 -23.04 -11.10 2.03
C LYS A 189 -23.87 -12.40 2.09
N SER A 190 -23.92 -13.19 1.02
CA SER A 190 -24.69 -14.44 0.98
C SER A 190 -23.83 -15.69 1.11
N GLU A 191 -22.57 -15.64 0.69
CA GLU A 191 -21.65 -16.78 0.65
C GLU A 191 -20.35 -16.49 1.44
N PRO A 192 -19.85 -17.45 2.25
CA PRO A 192 -18.58 -17.29 2.93
C PRO A 192 -17.40 -17.33 1.94
N MET A 193 -16.70 -16.20 1.77
CA MET A 193 -15.48 -16.11 0.97
C MET A 193 -14.25 -16.31 1.85
N ARG A 194 -14.01 -17.57 2.25
CA ARG A 194 -12.93 -17.91 3.20
C ARG A 194 -11.55 -17.93 2.51
N PRO A 195 -10.48 -17.51 3.21
CA PRO A 195 -9.10 -17.71 2.76
C PRO A 195 -8.83 -19.18 2.44
N HIS A 196 -8.21 -19.45 1.29
CA HIS A 196 -7.89 -20.83 0.92
C HIS A 196 -6.64 -21.37 1.66
N ASN A 197 -5.71 -20.50 2.08
CA ASN A 197 -4.44 -20.92 2.69
C ASN A 197 -3.90 -19.91 3.72
N LEU A 198 -4.30 -20.09 4.99
CA LEU A 198 -3.85 -19.25 6.11
C LEU A 198 -2.33 -19.31 6.38
N PRO A 199 -1.63 -20.46 6.26
CA PRO A 199 -0.17 -20.48 6.29
C PRO A 199 0.48 -19.56 5.26
N PHE A 200 -0.10 -19.48 4.04
CA PHE A 200 0.37 -18.56 3.00
C PHE A 200 0.16 -17.10 3.42
N VAL A 201 -0.97 -16.78 4.04
CA VAL A 201 -1.21 -15.45 4.65
C VAL A 201 -0.12 -15.13 5.69
N LEU A 202 0.23 -16.07 6.57
CA LEU A 202 1.27 -15.87 7.59
C LEU A 202 2.68 -15.71 6.99
N LEU A 203 3.00 -16.46 5.94
CA LEU A 203 4.26 -16.29 5.22
C LEU A 203 4.33 -14.92 4.54
N GLY A 204 3.27 -14.52 3.86
CA GLY A 204 3.17 -13.23 3.18
C GLY A 204 3.33 -12.05 4.14
N VAL A 205 2.63 -12.06 5.28
CA VAL A 205 2.79 -11.00 6.29
C VAL A 205 4.18 -11.00 6.93
N GLY A 206 4.82 -12.17 7.09
CA GLY A 206 6.20 -12.26 7.56
C GLY A 206 7.18 -11.58 6.61
N LEU A 207 7.01 -11.79 5.30
CA LEU A 207 7.81 -11.13 4.26
C LEU A 207 7.54 -9.62 4.19
N LEU A 208 6.27 -9.21 4.31
CA LEU A 208 5.89 -7.79 4.39
C LEU A 208 6.54 -7.12 5.60
N TRP A 209 6.46 -7.74 6.79
CA TRP A 209 7.05 -7.21 8.00
C TRP A 209 8.58 -7.10 7.89
N PHE A 210 9.23 -8.13 7.34
CA PHE A 210 10.67 -8.10 7.07
C PHE A 210 11.06 -6.95 6.11
N GLY A 211 10.32 -6.79 5.00
CA GLY A 211 10.54 -5.70 4.05
C GLY A 211 10.27 -4.31 4.63
N TRP A 212 9.31 -4.21 5.57
CA TRP A 212 8.91 -2.93 6.20
C TRP A 212 10.04 -2.26 6.97
N PHE A 213 11.04 -3.02 7.45
CA PHE A 213 12.23 -2.42 8.05
C PHE A 213 13.03 -1.59 7.04
N GLY A 214 13.19 -2.08 5.80
CA GLY A 214 13.78 -1.29 4.72
C GLY A 214 12.87 -0.15 4.25
N PHE A 215 11.55 -0.35 4.28
CA PHE A 215 10.56 0.67 3.94
C PHE A 215 10.65 1.89 4.87
N ASN A 216 10.54 1.68 6.18
CA ASN A 216 10.53 2.76 7.15
C ASN A 216 11.94 3.30 7.42
N ALA A 217 12.89 2.45 7.82
CA ALA A 217 14.22 2.92 8.21
C ALA A 217 15.10 3.28 7.00
N GLY A 218 14.81 2.77 5.81
CA GLY A 218 15.44 3.25 4.56
C GLY A 218 15.03 4.67 4.19
N SER A 219 13.82 5.09 4.58
CA SER A 219 13.32 6.46 4.35
C SER A 219 14.05 7.54 5.17
N ALA A 220 14.99 7.14 6.04
CA ALA A 220 15.90 8.07 6.70
C ALA A 220 17.04 8.56 5.79
N PHE A 221 17.39 7.82 4.73
CA PHE A 221 18.53 8.11 3.84
C PHE A 221 19.88 8.29 4.58
N ALA A 222 19.98 7.77 5.81
CA ALA A 222 21.12 7.92 6.70
C ALA A 222 21.24 6.70 7.63
N VAL A 223 22.42 6.49 8.21
CA VAL A 223 22.69 5.46 9.21
C VAL A 223 23.04 6.14 10.53
N ASP A 224 22.01 6.53 11.27
CA ASP A 224 22.15 7.34 12.48
C ASP A 224 21.14 6.92 13.58
N GLY A 225 21.09 7.70 14.67
CA GLY A 225 20.17 7.46 15.77
C GLY A 225 18.69 7.56 15.36
N LYS A 226 18.36 8.33 14.31
CA LYS A 226 16.99 8.45 13.81
C LYS A 226 16.58 7.16 13.10
N ALA A 227 17.43 6.63 12.21
CA ALA A 227 17.21 5.33 11.57
C ALA A 227 17.01 4.20 12.60
N ALA A 228 17.79 4.21 13.69
CA ALA A 228 17.64 3.22 14.78
C ALA A 228 16.29 3.32 15.50
N VAL A 229 15.82 4.54 15.82
CA VAL A 229 14.51 4.74 16.44
C VAL A 229 13.37 4.32 15.51
N ILE A 230 13.47 4.63 14.21
CA ILE A 230 12.47 4.22 13.21
C ILE A 230 12.36 2.70 13.11
N PHE A 231 13.50 2.00 13.13
CA PHE A 231 13.54 0.55 13.12
C PHE A 231 12.81 -0.04 14.34
N LEU A 232 13.09 0.49 15.54
CA LEU A 232 12.42 0.07 16.78
C LEU A 232 10.92 0.39 16.75
N ASN A 233 10.55 1.60 16.33
CA ASN A 233 9.15 2.02 16.22
C ASN A 233 8.35 1.10 15.29
N THR A 234 8.96 0.67 14.18
CA THR A 234 8.37 -0.26 13.21
C THR A 234 8.07 -1.62 13.85
N LEU A 235 9.04 -2.18 14.58
CA LEU A 235 8.86 -3.45 15.30
C LEU A 235 7.76 -3.34 16.36
N VAL A 236 7.83 -2.31 17.20
CA VAL A 236 6.88 -2.08 18.29
C VAL A 236 5.46 -1.93 17.74
N ALA A 237 5.24 -1.09 16.74
CA ALA A 237 3.92 -0.86 16.20
C ALA A 237 3.31 -2.12 15.55
N GLY A 238 4.10 -2.91 14.82
CA GLY A 238 3.64 -4.19 14.26
C GLY A 238 3.21 -5.18 15.35
N CYS A 239 4.00 -5.32 16.41
CA CYS A 239 3.65 -6.16 17.57
C CYS A 239 2.38 -5.68 18.27
N LEU A 240 2.26 -4.38 18.53
CA LEU A 240 1.13 -3.81 19.27
C LEU A 240 -0.14 -3.72 18.41
N GLY A 241 -0.02 -3.64 17.09
CA GLY A 241 -1.13 -3.82 16.14
C GLY A 241 -1.68 -5.23 16.16
N MET A 242 -0.81 -6.25 16.15
CA MET A 242 -1.21 -7.65 16.33
C MET A 242 -1.96 -7.84 17.65
N LEU A 243 -1.37 -7.41 18.77
CA LEU A 243 -1.97 -7.58 20.09
C LEU A 243 -3.29 -6.83 20.23
N GLY A 244 -3.37 -5.59 19.71
CA GLY A 244 -4.60 -4.80 19.72
C GLY A 244 -5.73 -5.48 18.96
N TRP A 245 -5.45 -6.01 17.77
CA TRP A 245 -6.43 -6.75 16.97
C TRP A 245 -6.88 -8.04 17.66
N LEU A 246 -5.94 -8.85 18.15
CA LEU A 246 -6.25 -10.10 18.82
C LEU A 246 -7.05 -9.89 20.12
N ALA A 247 -6.80 -8.79 20.83
CA ALA A 247 -7.61 -8.41 21.99
C ALA A 247 -9.06 -8.11 21.58
N VAL A 248 -9.27 -7.39 20.47
CA VAL A 248 -10.63 -7.14 19.94
C VAL A 248 -11.30 -8.46 19.56
N GLU A 249 -10.65 -9.34 18.82
CA GLU A 249 -11.24 -10.66 18.46
C GLU A 249 -11.53 -11.50 19.70
N ARG A 250 -10.65 -11.49 20.71
CA ARG A 250 -10.87 -12.24 21.95
C ARG A 250 -12.12 -11.78 22.70
N VAL A 251 -12.41 -10.47 22.68
CA VAL A 251 -13.56 -9.85 23.35
C VAL A 251 -14.83 -9.96 22.50
N ARG A 252 -14.76 -9.63 21.21
CA ARG A 252 -15.90 -9.58 20.28
C ARG A 252 -16.33 -10.97 19.82
N ASP A 253 -15.35 -11.81 19.45
CA ASP A 253 -15.57 -13.08 18.75
C ASP A 253 -15.22 -14.31 19.61
N GLY A 254 -14.65 -14.08 20.80
CA GLY A 254 -14.34 -15.11 21.80
C GLY A 254 -13.04 -15.86 21.55
N ARG A 255 -12.44 -15.79 20.36
CA ARG A 255 -11.19 -16.49 20.02
C ARG A 255 -10.29 -15.64 19.10
N PRO A 256 -8.99 -15.52 19.41
CA PRO A 256 -8.03 -14.91 18.50
C PRO A 256 -7.82 -15.81 17.27
N THR A 257 -7.64 -15.21 16.10
CA THR A 257 -7.40 -15.92 14.84
C THR A 257 -6.04 -15.60 14.24
N THR A 258 -5.48 -16.53 13.45
CA THR A 258 -4.23 -16.28 12.70
C THR A 258 -4.42 -15.21 11.63
N PHE A 259 -5.60 -15.14 11.02
CA PHE A 259 -5.96 -14.10 10.07
C PHE A 259 -6.00 -12.71 10.72
N GLY A 260 -6.60 -12.61 11.91
CA GLY A 260 -6.60 -11.40 12.73
C GLY A 260 -5.21 -10.99 13.19
N ALA A 261 -4.37 -11.94 13.61
CA ALA A 261 -2.98 -11.65 13.95
C ALA A 261 -2.22 -11.03 12.75
N ALA A 262 -2.35 -11.63 11.56
CA ALA A 262 -1.72 -11.13 10.34
C ALA A 262 -2.24 -9.74 9.96
N SER A 263 -3.55 -9.54 10.00
CA SER A 263 -4.18 -8.25 9.68
C SER A 263 -3.79 -7.16 10.69
N GLY A 264 -3.66 -7.52 11.98
CA GLY A 264 -3.20 -6.62 13.04
C GLY A 264 -1.75 -6.18 12.88
N VAL A 265 -0.86 -7.09 12.44
CA VAL A 265 0.53 -6.71 12.09
C VAL A 265 0.52 -5.66 10.99
N VAL A 266 -0.18 -5.92 9.88
CA VAL A 266 -0.25 -4.97 8.76
C VAL A 266 -0.86 -3.65 9.21
N ALA A 267 -1.96 -3.65 9.98
CA ALA A 267 -2.57 -2.42 10.49
C ALA A 267 -1.59 -1.58 11.33
N GLY A 268 -0.82 -2.21 12.22
CA GLY A 268 0.18 -1.53 13.03
C GLY A 268 1.33 -0.96 12.18
N LEU A 269 1.81 -1.72 11.19
CA LEU A 269 2.87 -1.30 10.28
C LEU A 269 2.43 -0.15 9.36
N VAL A 270 1.23 -0.24 8.79
CA VAL A 270 0.60 0.83 8.00
C VAL A 270 0.51 2.11 8.82
N ALA A 271 0.02 2.05 10.06
CA ALA A 271 -0.19 3.24 10.85
C ALA A 271 1.12 3.88 11.35
N ILE A 272 2.18 3.09 11.56
CA ILE A 272 3.48 3.66 11.94
C ILE A 272 4.21 4.25 10.73
N THR A 273 3.95 3.81 9.49
CA THR A 273 4.60 4.31 8.27
C THR A 273 4.75 5.84 8.21
N PRO A 274 3.70 6.66 8.35
CA PRO A 274 3.86 8.12 8.28
C PRO A 274 4.54 8.70 9.53
N SER A 275 4.46 8.03 10.68
CA SER A 275 4.82 8.56 11.99
C SER A 275 6.14 8.02 12.57
N CYS A 276 6.74 7.02 11.91
CA CYS A 276 7.86 6.23 12.44
C CYS A 276 9.10 7.07 12.78
N GLY A 277 9.34 8.18 12.06
CA GLY A 277 10.43 9.13 12.30
C GLY A 277 10.02 10.40 13.06
N PHE A 278 8.81 10.44 13.64
CA PHE A 278 8.29 11.60 14.37
C PHE A 278 7.85 11.29 15.80
N VAL A 279 7.59 10.03 16.15
CA VAL A 279 7.10 9.62 17.47
C VAL A 279 8.16 8.86 18.27
N THR A 280 8.02 8.86 19.59
CA THR A 280 8.84 8.03 20.49
C THR A 280 8.42 6.55 20.42
N PRO A 281 9.22 5.59 20.94
CA PRO A 281 8.81 4.19 21.03
C PRO A 281 7.50 3.96 21.80
N ILE A 282 7.21 4.76 22.82
CA ILE A 282 5.91 4.73 23.50
C ILE A 282 4.80 5.26 22.60
N GLY A 283 5.06 6.33 21.84
CA GLY A 283 4.14 6.81 20.81
C GLY A 283 3.86 5.73 19.75
N ALA A 284 4.89 4.99 19.31
CA ALA A 284 4.74 3.89 18.35
C ALA A 284 3.88 2.75 18.89
N ALA A 285 4.00 2.43 20.19
CA ALA A 285 3.12 1.45 20.85
C ALA A 285 1.66 1.90 20.80
N LEU A 286 1.38 3.18 21.10
CA LEU A 286 0.04 3.75 21.04
C LEU A 286 -0.52 3.74 19.61
N VAL A 287 0.28 4.11 18.61
CA VAL A 287 -0.10 4.08 17.19
C VAL A 287 -0.45 2.65 16.77
N GLY A 288 0.41 1.67 17.07
CA GLY A 288 0.18 0.27 16.75
C GLY A 288 -1.10 -0.27 17.38
N THR A 289 -1.28 -0.09 18.70
CA THR A 289 -2.49 -0.54 19.39
C THR A 289 -3.75 0.12 18.85
N ALA A 290 -3.72 1.44 18.64
CA ALA A 290 -4.87 2.17 18.09
C ALA A 290 -5.25 1.64 16.71
N ALA A 291 -4.28 1.41 15.83
CA ALA A 291 -4.51 0.87 14.49
C ALA A 291 -5.07 -0.56 14.53
N GLY A 292 -4.48 -1.45 15.34
CA GLY A 292 -4.99 -2.82 15.51
C GLY A 292 -6.44 -2.86 15.97
N VAL A 293 -6.81 -1.98 16.92
CA VAL A 293 -8.19 -1.87 17.39
C VAL A 293 -9.10 -1.28 16.32
N VAL A 294 -8.78 -0.11 15.78
CA VAL A 294 -9.66 0.64 14.86
C VAL A 294 -9.86 -0.14 13.55
N CYS A 295 -8.78 -0.66 12.95
CA CYS A 295 -8.88 -1.39 11.68
C CYS A 295 -9.70 -2.69 11.83
N SER A 296 -9.61 -3.38 12.98
CA SER A 296 -10.42 -4.60 13.23
C SER A 296 -11.94 -4.37 13.23
N PHE A 297 -12.38 -3.13 13.51
CA PHE A 297 -13.78 -2.72 13.37
C PHE A 297 -14.07 -2.18 11.96
N ALA A 298 -13.12 -1.45 11.38
CA ALA A 298 -13.26 -0.82 10.06
C ALA A 298 -13.51 -1.84 8.94
N ILE A 299 -12.86 -3.01 8.97
CA ILE A 299 -13.10 -4.07 7.98
C ILE A 299 -14.57 -4.52 7.93
N GLY A 300 -15.30 -4.40 9.05
CA GLY A 300 -16.72 -4.74 9.12
C GLY A 300 -17.63 -3.71 8.45
N TRP A 301 -17.15 -2.49 8.20
CA TRP A 301 -17.97 -1.40 7.65
C TRP A 301 -18.39 -1.66 6.22
N LYS A 302 -17.59 -2.41 5.46
CA LYS A 302 -17.89 -2.80 4.07
C LYS A 302 -19.24 -3.52 3.94
N PHE A 303 -19.60 -4.35 4.92
CA PHE A 303 -20.90 -5.03 4.94
C PHE A 303 -22.06 -4.08 5.21
N ARG A 304 -21.88 -3.06 6.05
CA ARG A 304 -22.91 -2.05 6.32
C ARG A 304 -23.09 -1.08 5.16
N ALA A 305 -21.99 -0.63 4.57
CA ALA A 305 -21.97 0.32 3.46
C ALA A 305 -22.23 -0.33 2.08
N GLY A 306 -22.12 -1.65 1.97
CA GLY A 306 -22.48 -2.38 0.75
C GLY A 306 -21.43 -2.36 -0.37
N TYR A 307 -20.17 -2.06 -0.05
CA TYR A 307 -19.05 -2.21 -0.98
C TYR A 307 -18.24 -3.46 -0.64
N ASP A 308 -17.70 -4.14 -1.66
CA ASP A 308 -16.90 -5.35 -1.47
C ASP A 308 -15.42 -5.02 -1.63
N ASP A 309 -14.83 -4.51 -0.55
CA ASP A 309 -13.38 -4.45 -0.41
C ASP A 309 -12.86 -5.85 -0.09
N SER A 310 -12.33 -6.53 -1.11
CA SER A 310 -12.22 -7.99 -1.08
C SER A 310 -11.28 -8.51 -0.01
N LEU A 311 -10.11 -7.86 0.08
CA LEU A 311 -9.00 -8.23 0.96
C LEU A 311 -8.72 -7.14 2.01
N ASP A 312 -9.74 -6.34 2.33
CA ASP A 312 -9.72 -5.34 3.40
C ASP A 312 -8.69 -4.22 3.22
N VAL A 313 -8.39 -3.83 1.97
CA VAL A 313 -7.43 -2.77 1.65
C VAL A 313 -7.87 -1.42 2.22
N VAL A 314 -9.16 -1.10 2.13
CA VAL A 314 -9.74 0.11 2.73
C VAL A 314 -9.70 0.01 4.25
N GLY A 315 -10.11 -1.11 4.82
CA GLY A 315 -10.17 -1.28 6.27
C GLY A 315 -8.80 -1.27 6.95
N VAL A 316 -7.74 -1.72 6.26
CA VAL A 316 -6.39 -1.80 6.81
C VAL A 316 -5.51 -0.64 6.33
N HIS A 317 -5.37 -0.42 5.02
CA HIS A 317 -4.45 0.59 4.47
C HIS A 317 -5.03 2.00 4.55
N PHE A 318 -6.28 2.22 4.09
CA PHE A 318 -6.89 3.55 4.16
C PHE A 318 -7.05 3.99 5.62
N VAL A 319 -7.76 3.18 6.43
CA VAL A 319 -8.05 3.55 7.82
C VAL A 319 -6.79 3.53 8.68
N GLY A 320 -5.89 2.57 8.50
CA GLY A 320 -4.60 2.55 9.19
C GLY A 320 -3.75 3.77 8.86
N GLY A 321 -3.68 4.16 7.57
CA GLY A 321 -2.98 5.35 7.11
C GLY A 321 -3.57 6.63 7.69
N VAL A 322 -4.91 6.73 7.78
CA VAL A 322 -5.62 7.82 8.46
C VAL A 322 -5.25 7.88 9.94
N VAL A 323 -5.31 6.75 10.65
CA VAL A 323 -4.95 6.67 12.08
C VAL A 323 -3.51 7.12 12.30
N GLY A 324 -2.57 6.55 11.54
CA GLY A 324 -1.15 6.88 11.62
C GLY A 324 -0.86 8.35 11.37
N THR A 325 -1.40 8.88 10.28
CA THR A 325 -1.18 10.27 9.84
C THR A 325 -1.81 11.27 10.82
N PHE A 326 -3.01 10.98 11.31
CA PHE A 326 -3.71 11.81 12.29
C PHE A 326 -2.98 11.83 13.64
N LEU A 327 -2.50 10.67 14.11
CA LEU A 327 -1.82 10.55 15.39
C LEU A 327 -0.47 11.30 15.44
N ILE A 328 0.15 11.62 14.30
CA ILE A 328 1.31 12.54 14.26
C ILE A 328 0.97 13.88 14.92
N GLY A 329 -0.21 14.42 14.63
CA GLY A 329 -0.66 15.70 15.21
C GLY A 329 -0.81 15.67 16.72
N LEU A 330 -0.91 14.48 17.33
CA LEU A 330 -1.01 14.29 18.77
C LEU A 330 0.34 13.89 19.40
N LEU A 331 1.08 13.00 18.73
CA LEU A 331 2.19 12.24 19.30
C LEU A 331 3.57 12.62 18.76
N ALA A 332 3.68 13.53 17.78
CA ALA A 332 4.99 13.97 17.31
C ALA A 332 5.81 14.55 18.47
N ALA A 333 7.02 14.03 18.67
CA ALA A 333 7.89 14.42 19.76
C ALA A 333 9.13 15.11 19.18
N GLU A 334 9.40 16.35 19.61
CA GLU A 334 10.48 17.18 19.09
C GLU A 334 11.84 16.47 19.10
N MET A 335 12.11 15.69 20.15
CA MET A 335 13.35 14.89 20.29
C MET A 335 13.57 13.85 19.17
N VAL A 336 12.52 13.43 18.46
CA VAL A 336 12.59 12.49 17.33
C VAL A 336 12.35 13.22 16.00
N SER A 337 11.35 14.11 15.98
CA SER A 337 10.95 14.81 14.77
C SER A 337 12.00 15.81 14.29
N GLY A 338 12.78 16.40 15.22
CA GLY A 338 13.76 17.45 14.93
C GLY A 338 13.13 18.85 14.79
N GLY A 339 11.88 19.03 15.25
CA GLY A 339 11.23 20.35 15.29
C GLY A 339 9.73 20.28 15.60
N PRO A 340 8.88 19.67 14.75
CA PRO A 340 7.45 19.62 14.99
C PRO A 340 7.07 18.84 16.24
N ALA A 341 6.27 19.45 17.13
CA ALA A 341 5.67 18.81 18.29
C ALA A 341 4.17 18.62 18.09
N GLY A 342 3.64 17.49 18.57
CA GLY A 342 2.21 17.20 18.60
C GLY A 342 1.53 17.82 19.82
N LEU A 343 0.21 17.74 19.86
CA LEU A 343 -0.61 18.31 20.93
C LEU A 343 -0.18 17.87 22.34
N PHE A 344 0.15 16.59 22.53
CA PHE A 344 0.54 16.06 23.84
C PHE A 344 1.97 16.43 24.25
N TYR A 345 2.75 17.00 23.34
CA TYR A 345 4.09 17.53 23.58
C TYR A 345 4.12 19.07 23.53
N GLY A 346 2.96 19.74 23.60
CA GLY A 346 2.87 21.20 23.69
C GLY A 346 2.84 21.94 22.35
N GLY A 347 2.81 21.24 21.21
CA GLY A 347 2.78 21.86 19.87
C GLY A 347 1.44 22.45 19.42
N GLY A 348 0.40 22.38 20.26
CA GLY A 348 -0.94 22.88 19.95
C GLY A 348 -1.68 22.08 18.88
N LEU A 349 -2.71 22.68 18.27
CA LEU A 349 -3.58 22.01 17.27
C LEU A 349 -3.08 22.18 15.82
N THR A 350 -2.04 22.97 15.60
CA THR A 350 -1.56 23.30 14.25
C THR A 350 -1.17 22.05 13.47
N GLN A 351 -0.32 21.18 14.05
CA GLN A 351 0.11 19.98 13.33
C GLN A 351 -1.06 19.02 13.09
N LEU A 352 -1.97 18.88 14.05
CA LEU A 352 -3.19 18.08 13.90
C LEU A 352 -4.06 18.57 12.73
N GLY A 353 -4.25 19.89 12.61
CA GLY A 353 -4.97 20.51 11.50
C GLY A 353 -4.28 20.25 10.15
N LYS A 354 -2.94 20.35 10.11
CA LYS A 354 -2.17 20.08 8.89
C LYS A 354 -2.31 18.64 8.40
N GLN A 355 -2.15 17.68 9.31
CA GLN A 355 -2.32 16.25 9.00
C GLN A 355 -3.75 15.96 8.54
N SER A 356 -4.75 16.53 9.21
CA SER A 356 -6.16 16.32 8.86
C SER A 356 -6.48 16.83 7.45
N LEU A 357 -5.99 18.01 7.08
CA LEU A 357 -6.15 18.54 5.73
C LEU A 357 -5.46 17.65 4.69
N ALA A 358 -4.22 17.22 4.97
CA ALA A 358 -3.45 16.37 4.07
C ALA A 358 -4.16 15.04 3.79
N ILE A 359 -4.69 14.39 4.83
CA ILE A 359 -5.48 13.16 4.72
C ILE A 359 -6.66 13.37 3.77
N VAL A 360 -7.45 14.43 3.99
CA VAL A 360 -8.65 14.70 3.18
C VAL A 360 -8.28 15.01 1.73
N ALA A 361 -7.29 15.86 1.50
CA ALA A 361 -6.86 16.26 0.17
C ALA A 361 -6.37 15.06 -0.65
N VAL A 362 -5.48 14.24 -0.06
CA VAL A 362 -4.93 13.04 -0.71
C VAL A 362 -6.01 11.99 -0.94
N ALA A 363 -6.84 11.71 0.06
CA ALA A 363 -7.93 10.74 -0.06
C ALA A 363 -8.92 11.11 -1.17
N LEU A 364 -9.37 12.37 -1.21
CA LEU A 364 -10.33 12.84 -2.22
C LEU A 364 -9.72 12.81 -3.62
N PHE A 365 -8.48 13.26 -3.79
CA PHE A 365 -7.82 13.23 -5.08
C PHE A 365 -7.61 11.79 -5.58
N ALA A 366 -7.01 10.92 -4.75
CA ALA A 366 -6.75 9.54 -5.11
C ALA A 366 -8.05 8.79 -5.42
N PHE A 367 -9.11 9.00 -4.63
CA PHE A 367 -10.43 8.45 -4.91
C PHE A 367 -11.00 8.96 -6.24
N ALA A 368 -11.05 10.28 -6.44
CA ALA A 368 -11.72 10.89 -7.59
C ALA A 368 -11.04 10.53 -8.91
N VAL A 369 -9.71 10.63 -8.98
CA VAL A 369 -8.96 10.32 -10.20
C VAL A 369 -9.00 8.82 -10.48
N THR A 370 -8.83 7.98 -9.46
CA THR A 370 -8.94 6.52 -9.63
C THR A 370 -10.34 6.10 -10.09
N TYR A 371 -11.39 6.70 -9.52
CA TYR A 371 -12.77 6.45 -9.94
C TYR A 371 -12.97 6.84 -11.41
N GLY A 372 -12.45 7.99 -11.82
CA GLY A 372 -12.47 8.45 -13.21
C GLY A 372 -11.77 7.47 -14.16
N ILE A 373 -10.54 7.05 -13.84
CA ILE A 373 -9.78 6.06 -14.62
C ILE A 373 -10.55 4.73 -14.69
N GLY A 374 -11.03 4.22 -13.55
CA GLY A 374 -11.79 2.98 -13.50
C GLY A 374 -13.06 3.03 -14.34
N LYS A 375 -13.80 4.14 -14.29
CA LYS A 375 -14.99 4.36 -15.13
C LYS A 375 -14.63 4.43 -16.60
N LEU A 376 -13.58 5.15 -16.96
CA LEU A 376 -13.09 5.24 -18.33
C LEU A 376 -12.77 3.85 -18.90
N ILE A 377 -11.96 3.06 -18.19
CA ILE A 377 -11.62 1.69 -18.60
C ILE A 377 -12.88 0.81 -18.69
N THR A 378 -13.83 0.98 -17.77
CA THR A 378 -15.09 0.23 -17.79
C THR A 378 -15.90 0.51 -19.06
N VAL A 379 -16.00 1.76 -19.51
CA VAL A 379 -16.79 2.11 -20.71
C VAL A 379 -16.05 1.84 -22.02
N THR A 380 -14.71 1.81 -22.03
CA THR A 380 -13.93 1.57 -23.26
C THR A 380 -13.59 0.10 -23.48
N PHE A 381 -13.13 -0.61 -22.45
CA PHE A 381 -12.60 -1.98 -22.55
C PHE A 381 -13.40 -3.00 -21.73
N GLY A 382 -14.13 -2.55 -20.71
CA GLY A 382 -14.75 -3.41 -19.70
C GLY A 382 -13.73 -3.86 -18.65
N PHE A 383 -13.91 -3.39 -17.41
CA PHE A 383 -12.98 -3.66 -16.31
C PHE A 383 -13.35 -4.93 -15.52
N ARG A 384 -14.64 -5.26 -15.42
CA ARG A 384 -15.08 -6.48 -14.74
C ARG A 384 -15.12 -7.66 -15.71
N VAL A 385 -14.73 -8.84 -15.24
CA VAL A 385 -14.94 -10.10 -15.99
C VAL A 385 -16.44 -10.41 -16.16
N THR A 386 -16.78 -11.33 -17.04
CA THR A 386 -18.18 -11.73 -17.23
C THR A 386 -18.69 -12.48 -15.99
N ARG A 387 -20.02 -12.56 -15.85
CA ARG A 387 -20.65 -13.33 -14.77
C ARG A 387 -20.23 -14.81 -14.81
N GLU A 388 -20.12 -15.38 -16.01
CA GLU A 388 -19.72 -16.76 -16.22
C GLU A 388 -18.27 -16.98 -15.77
N ASP A 389 -17.37 -16.07 -16.14
CA ASP A 389 -15.96 -16.16 -15.75
C ASP A 389 -15.75 -16.01 -14.24
N GLU A 390 -16.49 -15.10 -13.60
CA GLU A 390 -16.42 -14.89 -12.14
C GLU A 390 -16.88 -16.14 -11.36
N LEU A 391 -17.87 -16.86 -11.88
CA LEU A 391 -18.37 -18.11 -11.29
C LEU A 391 -17.45 -19.31 -11.58
N ALA A 392 -16.87 -19.38 -12.79
CA ALA A 392 -15.99 -20.47 -13.20
C ALA A 392 -14.63 -20.45 -12.49
N GLY A 393 -14.20 -19.28 -12.00
CA GLY A 393 -12.89 -19.09 -11.40
C GLY A 393 -11.96 -18.31 -12.32
N ILE A 394 -11.36 -17.26 -11.78
CA ILE A 394 -10.62 -16.29 -12.57
C ILE A 394 -9.24 -16.80 -13.01
N ASP A 395 -8.65 -17.78 -12.32
CA ASP A 395 -7.38 -18.39 -12.72
C ASP A 395 -7.49 -19.04 -14.09
N PHE A 396 -8.50 -19.90 -14.29
CA PHE A 396 -8.69 -20.59 -15.55
C PHE A 396 -9.07 -19.63 -16.68
N THR A 397 -9.96 -18.68 -16.41
CA THR A 397 -10.50 -17.80 -17.46
C THR A 397 -9.56 -16.68 -17.88
N GLN A 398 -8.66 -16.23 -17.00
CA GLN A 398 -7.69 -15.18 -17.34
C GLN A 398 -6.30 -15.73 -17.67
N HIS A 399 -5.91 -16.88 -17.12
CA HIS A 399 -4.54 -17.42 -17.24
C HIS A 399 -4.47 -18.82 -17.83
N ALA A 400 -5.60 -19.48 -18.13
CA ALA A 400 -5.67 -20.85 -18.64
C ALA A 400 -4.97 -21.89 -17.74
N GLU A 401 -4.87 -21.60 -16.44
CA GLU A 401 -4.16 -22.41 -15.45
C GLU A 401 -5.03 -22.63 -14.19
N THR A 402 -4.65 -23.63 -13.38
CA THR A 402 -5.24 -23.89 -12.07
C THR A 402 -4.13 -24.10 -11.06
N ALA A 403 -4.22 -23.45 -9.89
CA ALA A 403 -3.18 -23.54 -8.86
C ALA A 403 -3.00 -24.96 -8.28
N TYR A 404 -4.09 -25.71 -8.20
CA TYR A 404 -4.14 -27.03 -7.57
C TYR A 404 -4.80 -28.04 -8.48
N ALA A 405 -4.29 -29.28 -8.50
CA ALA A 405 -4.86 -30.39 -9.28
C ALA A 405 -6.34 -30.66 -8.92
N GLU A 406 -6.72 -30.44 -7.66
CA GLU A 406 -8.09 -30.58 -7.17
C GLU A 406 -9.05 -29.54 -7.79
N GLY A 407 -8.53 -28.40 -8.27
CA GLY A 407 -9.30 -27.41 -9.04
C GLY A 407 -9.69 -27.90 -10.44
N VAL A 408 -9.09 -28.98 -10.93
CA VAL A 408 -9.36 -29.57 -12.26
C VAL A 408 -10.62 -30.44 -12.24
N HIS A 409 -11.00 -31.01 -11.09
CA HIS A 409 -12.08 -32.01 -11.01
C HIS A 409 -13.50 -31.43 -11.03
N GLY A 410 -13.67 -30.12 -10.82
CA GLY A 410 -14.97 -29.44 -10.92
C GLY A 410 -15.41 -29.12 -12.36
N HIS A 411 -14.49 -29.17 -13.33
CA HIS A 411 -14.71 -28.65 -14.69
C HIS A 411 -14.42 -29.65 -15.81
N GLN A 412 -14.15 -30.93 -15.50
CA GLN A 412 -14.18 -31.94 -16.55
C GLN A 412 -15.62 -32.12 -17.04
N HIS A 413 -15.91 -31.53 -18.21
CA HIS A 413 -17.00 -31.98 -19.06
C HIS A 413 -16.86 -33.50 -19.17
N LYS A 414 -17.85 -34.26 -18.68
CA LYS A 414 -17.86 -35.72 -18.82
C LYS A 414 -17.56 -36.04 -20.28
N ARG A 415 -16.41 -36.67 -20.56
CA ARG A 415 -16.14 -37.22 -21.89
C ARG A 415 -17.31 -38.16 -22.22
N PRO A 416 -18.05 -37.96 -23.32
CA PRO A 416 -19.02 -38.93 -23.74
C PRO A 416 -18.24 -40.18 -24.18
N GLY A 417 -18.42 -41.29 -23.49
CA GLY A 417 -18.05 -42.61 -24.02
C GLY A 417 -16.83 -43.30 -23.40
N VAL A 418 -16.74 -43.40 -22.08
CA VAL A 418 -16.05 -44.56 -21.48
C VAL A 418 -17.00 -45.18 -20.47
N GLN A 419 -17.62 -46.30 -20.88
CA GLN A 419 -18.28 -47.26 -19.99
C GLN A 419 -17.23 -48.13 -19.30
#